data_AF-A0A098E9A7-F1
#
_entry.id   AF-A0A098E9A7-F1
#
_cell.length_a   1.000
_cell.length_b   1.000
_cell.length_c   1.000
_cell.angle_alpha   90.00
_cell.angle_beta   90.00
_cell.angle_gamma   90.00
#
_symmetry.space_group_name_H-M   'P 1'
#
loop_
_entity.id
_entity.type
_entity.pdbx_description
1 polymer ?
#
loop_
_entity_poly.entity_id
_entity_poly.type
_entity_poly.pdbx_seq_one_letter_code
_entity_poly.pdbx_strand_id
1 'polypeptide(L)'
;MPLAEVVEVVGRTGIYGEVIQIMCKLLDGREAGNVLRRNVRTPVRMGDVLVLKETEREARPIETAARKLMKLKNKNKRRAR
;
A
#
# COMPACT_ATOMS: atom_id res chain seq x y z
N MET A 1 1.14 -18.25 8.45
CA MET A 1 1.97 -17.14 7.94
C MET A 1 2.21 -17.40 6.47
N PRO A 2 1.43 -16.79 5.57
CA PRO A 2 1.58 -17.05 4.14
C PRO A 2 2.86 -16.41 3.59
N LEU A 3 3.48 -17.13 2.66
CA LEU A 3 4.58 -16.64 1.84
C LEU A 3 4.02 -15.81 0.69
N ALA A 4 4.69 -14.71 0.38
CA ALA A 4 4.33 -13.84 -0.73
C ALA A 4 5.57 -13.44 -1.52
N GLU A 5 5.48 -13.47 -2.84
CA GLU A 5 6.54 -13.06 -3.75
C GLU A 5 6.34 -11.60 -4.18
N VAL A 6 7.40 -10.79 -4.15
CA VAL A 6 7.35 -9.40 -4.61
C VAL A 6 7.28 -9.36 -6.14
N VAL A 7 6.16 -8.87 -6.65
CA VAL A 7 5.93 -8.70 -8.09
C VAL A 7 6.43 -7.33 -8.55
N GLU A 8 6.11 -6.28 -7.80
CA GLU A 8 6.44 -4.90 -8.18
C GLU A 8 6.72 -4.02 -6.96
N VAL A 9 7.66 -3.08 -7.13
CA VAL A 9 7.91 -2.02 -6.15
C VAL A 9 7.21 -0.74 -6.62
N VAL A 10 6.19 -0.31 -5.87
CA VAL A 10 5.38 0.87 -6.22
C VAL A 10 6.16 2.17 -6.00
N GLY A 11 6.88 2.26 -4.87
CA GLY A 11 7.67 3.44 -4.54
C GLY A 11 7.84 3.66 -3.04
N ARG A 12 8.52 4.74 -2.66
CA ARG A 12 8.71 5.15 -1.25
C ARG A 12 7.57 6.04 -0.78
N THR A 13 7.02 5.73 0.38
CA THR A 13 5.92 6.42 1.07
C THR A 13 6.35 6.80 2.50
N GLY A 14 5.74 7.85 3.06
CA GLY A 14 6.01 8.36 4.41
C GLY A 14 6.67 9.73 4.38
N ILE A 15 6.63 10.45 5.50
CA ILE A 15 7.14 11.84 5.61
C ILE A 15 8.64 11.91 5.27
N TYR A 16 9.39 10.87 5.63
CA TYR A 16 10.84 10.76 5.40
C TYR A 16 11.22 9.73 4.33
N GLY A 17 10.27 9.13 3.62
CA GLY A 17 10.55 8.09 2.61
C GLY A 17 11.13 6.78 3.17
N GLU A 18 10.90 6.53 4.46
CA GLU A 18 11.39 5.36 5.20
C GLU A 18 10.61 4.06 4.94
N VAL A 19 9.47 4.15 4.26
CA VAL A 19 8.62 3.01 3.94
C VAL A 19 8.59 2.84 2.43
N ILE A 20 8.72 1.62 1.95
CA ILE A 20 8.54 1.25 0.55
C ILE A 20 7.20 0.52 0.45
N GLN A 21 6.35 0.97 -0.47
CA GLN A 21 5.13 0.28 -0.83
C GLN A 21 5.45 -0.69 -1.96
N ILE A 22 5.08 -1.95 -1.77
CA ILE A 22 5.28 -3.04 -2.72
C ILE A 22 3.96 -3.73 -3.04
N MET A 23 3.91 -4.39 -4.19
CA MET A 23 2.89 -5.34 -4.59
C MET A 23 3.49 -6.74 -4.56
N CYS A 24 2.94 -7.60 -3.72
CA CYS A 24 3.36 -8.98 -3.58
C CYS A 24 2.19 -9.94 -3.87
N LYS A 25 2.48 -11.07 -4.50
CA LYS A 25 1.54 -12.13 -4.82
C LYS A 25 1.65 -13.23 -3.78
N LEU A 26 0.52 -13.68 -3.24
CA LEU A 26 0.52 -14.78 -2.28
C LEU A 26 0.88 -16.10 -2.99
N LEU A 27 1.88 -16.81 -2.46
CA LEU A 27 2.31 -18.12 -2.96
C LEU A 27 1.56 -19.27 -2.29
N ASP A 28 1.18 -19.09 -1.03
CA ASP A 28 0.62 -20.17 -0.21
C ASP A 28 -0.66 -19.75 0.52
N GLY A 29 -1.56 -20.70 0.75
CA GLY A 29 -2.81 -20.54 1.48
C GLY A 29 -4.08 -20.42 0.62
N ARG A 30 -5.21 -20.12 1.28
CA ARG A 30 -6.56 -20.10 0.67
C ARG A 30 -6.76 -18.98 -0.37
N GLU A 31 -5.89 -17.97 -0.34
CA GLU A 31 -5.86 -16.82 -1.26
C GLU A 31 -4.64 -16.86 -2.20
N ALA A 32 -4.07 -18.06 -2.43
CA ALA A 32 -2.95 -18.23 -3.36
C ALA A 32 -3.28 -17.60 -4.72
N GLY A 33 -2.39 -16.72 -5.20
CA GLY A 33 -2.57 -15.97 -6.44
C GLY A 33 -3.07 -14.53 -6.30
N ASN A 34 -3.61 -14.13 -5.14
CA ASN A 34 -4.02 -12.75 -4.90
C ASN A 34 -2.82 -11.81 -4.78
N VAL A 35 -2.92 -10.63 -5.40
CA VAL A 35 -1.91 -9.58 -5.32
C VAL A 35 -2.32 -8.56 -4.26
N LEU A 36 -1.43 -8.31 -3.31
CA LEU A 36 -1.65 -7.47 -2.15
C LEU A 36 -0.62 -6.35 -2.10
N ARG A 37 -1.04 -5.17 -1.65
CA ARG A 37 -0.13 -4.06 -1.36
C ARG A 37 0.34 -4.12 0.08
N ARG A 38 1.66 -4.07 0.29
CA ARG A 38 2.28 -4.09 1.62
C ARG A 38 3.31 -2.98 1.76
N ASN A 39 3.45 -2.50 2.99
CA ASN A 39 4.45 -1.54 3.39
C ASN A 39 5.62 -2.28 4.01
N VAL A 40 6.82 -2.05 3.49
CA VAL A 40 8.06 -2.66 3.96
C VAL A 40 9.05 -1.56 4.28
N ARG A 41 9.72 -1.63 5.43
CA ARG A 41 10.72 -0.62 5.83
C ARG A 41 12.13 -0.96 5.33
N THR A 42 12.33 -2.20 4.89
CA THR A 42 13.60 -2.69 4.35
C THR A 42 13.64 -2.51 2.84
N PRO A 43 14.83 -2.31 2.25
CA PRO A 43 14.98 -2.40 0.80
C PRO A 43 14.63 -3.81 0.34
N VAL A 44 13.82 -3.90 -0.70
CA VAL A 44 13.33 -5.14 -1.30
C VAL A 44 13.38 -5.01 -2.82
N ARG A 45 13.53 -6.13 -3.51
CA ARG A 45 13.64 -6.22 -4.97
C ARG A 45 12.54 -7.12 -5.52
N MET A 46 12.31 -7.04 -6.83
CA MET A 46 11.42 -7.96 -7.52
C MET A 46 11.92 -9.40 -7.36
N GLY A 47 11.02 -10.33 -7.09
CA GLY A 47 11.32 -11.74 -6.85
C GLY A 47 11.70 -12.10 -5.41
N ASP A 48 11.81 -11.14 -4.49
CA ASP A 48 12.00 -11.45 -3.07
C ASP A 48 10.76 -12.15 -2.49
N VAL A 49 10.98 -13.09 -1.56
CA VAL A 49 9.89 -13.77 -0.84
C VAL A 49 9.80 -13.22 0.58
N LEU A 50 8.60 -12.79 0.94
CA LEU A 50 8.27 -12.19 2.23
C LEU A 50 7.28 -13.06 2.97
N VAL A 51 7.45 -13.14 4.28
CA VAL A 51 6.47 -13.78 5.17
C VAL A 51 5.50 -12.71 5.66
N LEU A 52 4.21 -12.88 5.35
CA LEU A 52 3.16 -11.99 5.84
C LEU A 52 2.56 -12.54 7.14
N LYS A 53 2.38 -11.67 8.14
CA LYS A 53 1.67 -12.02 9.38
C LYS A 53 0.15 -12.08 9.17
N GLU A 54 -0.41 -11.17 8.39
CA GLU A 54 -1.85 -11.07 8.08
C GLU A 54 -2.06 -10.63 6.63
N THR A 55 -2.97 -11.28 5.90
CA THR A 55 -3.35 -10.94 4.51
C THR A 55 -4.35 -9.79 4.41
N GLU A 56 -5.26 -9.62 5.37
CA GLU A 56 -6.40 -8.71 5.28
C GLU A 56 -6.05 -7.20 5.29
N ARG A 57 -4.85 -6.81 5.73
CA ARG A 57 -4.53 -5.40 6.01
C ARG A 57 -3.95 -4.63 4.82
N GLU A 58 -4.77 -4.26 3.84
CA GLU A 58 -4.31 -3.49 2.67
C GLU A 58 -3.91 -2.05 3.04
N ALA A 59 -2.73 -1.61 2.58
CA ALA A 59 -2.28 -0.24 2.78
C ALA A 59 -3.16 0.72 1.97
N ARG A 60 -3.65 1.79 2.61
CA ARG A 60 -4.45 2.81 1.92
C ARG A 60 -3.63 3.42 0.76
N PRO A 61 -4.26 3.64 -0.41
CA PRO A 61 -3.60 4.28 -1.53
C PRO A 61 -3.15 5.70 -1.16
N ILE A 62 -2.08 6.16 -1.80
CA ILE A 62 -1.51 7.50 -1.60
C ILE A 62 -2.58 8.54 -1.99
N GLU A 63 -3.24 9.14 -1.00
CA GLU A 63 -4.20 10.20 -1.25
C GLU A 63 -3.41 11.49 -1.54
N THR A 64 -3.21 11.80 -2.82
CA THR A 64 -2.54 13.04 -3.27
C THR A 64 -3.16 14.27 -2.60
N ALA A 65 -2.33 15.20 -2.12
CA ALA A 65 -2.76 16.40 -1.42
C ALA A 65 -3.84 17.22 -2.18
N ALA A 66 -3.79 17.18 -3.51
CA ALA A 66 -4.80 17.79 -4.38
C ALA A 66 -6.24 17.31 -4.10
N ARG A 67 -6.43 16.01 -3.84
CA ARG A 67 -7.73 15.40 -3.58
C ARG A 67 -8.28 15.77 -2.19
N LYS A 68 -7.38 16.00 -1.22
CA LYS A 68 -7.71 16.49 0.13
C LYS A 68 -8.17 17.96 0.09
N LEU A 69 -7.48 18.81 -0.69
CA LEU A 69 -7.85 20.21 -0.87
C LEU A 69 -9.21 20.36 -1.57
N MET A 70 -9.51 19.54 -2.57
CA MET A 70 -10.79 19.56 -3.28
C MET A 70 -11.96 19.19 -2.35
N LYS A 71 -11.80 18.17 -1.49
CA LYS A 71 -12.78 17.82 -0.45
C LYS A 71 -12.99 18.96 0.56
N LEU A 72 -11.92 19.64 0.97
CA LEU A 72 -11.99 20.76 1.91
C LEU A 72 -12.72 21.97 1.29
N LYS A 73 -12.40 22.32 0.03
CA LYS A 73 -13.08 23.38 -0.73
C LYS A 73 -14.58 23.09 -0.86
N ASN A 74 -14.97 21.85 -1.17
CA ASN A 74 -16.38 21.46 -1.25
C ASN A 74 -17.09 21.52 0.11
N LYS A 75 -16.41 21.17 1.21
CA LYS A 75 -16.98 21.23 2.56
C LYS A 75 -17.21 22.67 3.03
N ASN A 76 -16.27 23.58 2.74
CA ASN A 76 -16.44 25.00 3.03
C ASN A 76 -17.52 25.66 2.16
N LYS A 77 -17.62 25.29 0.88
CA LYS A 77 -18.67 25.80 -0.02
C LYS A 77 -20.09 25.40 0.41
N ARG A 78 -20.24 24.25 1.07
CA ARG A 78 -21.53 23.81 1.65
C ARG A 78 -21.89 24.51 2.95
N ARG A 79 -20.90 24.98 3.73
CA ARG A 79 -21.11 25.71 4.99
C ARG A 79 -21.36 27.20 4.80
N ALA A 80 -21.02 27.74 3.63
CA ALA A 80 -21.28 29.12 3.24
C ALA A 80 -22.66 29.33 2.59
N ARG A 81 -23.53 28.31 2.61
CA ARG A 81 -24.94 28.39 2.25
C ARG A 81 -25.80 28.21 3.50
#